data_AF-A0AA96XN85-F1
#
_entry.id   AF-A0AA96XN85-F1
#
_cell.length_a   1.000
_cell.length_b   1.000
_cell.length_c   1.000
_cell.angle_alpha   90.00
_cell.angle_beta   90.00
_cell.angle_gamma   90.00
#
_symmetry.space_group_name_H-M   'P 1'
#
loop_
_entity.id
_entity.type
_entity.pdbx_description
1 polymer ?
#
loop_
_entity_poly.entity_id
_entity_poly.type
_entity_poly.pdbx_seq_one_letter_code
_entity_poly.pdbx_strand_id
1 'polypeptide(L)'
;MTAVACSLFLSLGLTACGDDELSSDEQARRAYLGLDPSVGKALQLGFVGFNTASTANIPPQSTTGAVSGTLLVTGQVDQGSSANKGMRLRIGMTGYSDGEIILGGDEDPVNITYTSSTDTAAQPELTLQLRGIPDGTFTGTLKGPFQMTGDLEGSVTLDLALTGEIEPDGTGQVLRTTGSTHVTGTATSSDGVYTVDVTL
;
A
#
# COMPACT_ATOMS: atom_id res chain seq x y z
N MET A 1 56.90 -55.85 15.72
CA MET A 1 55.44 -55.94 15.58
C MET A 1 54.79 -55.16 16.71
N THR A 2 54.21 -53.99 16.41
CA THR A 2 53.01 -53.44 17.07
C THR A 2 52.55 -52.23 16.27
N ALA A 3 51.24 -52.03 16.27
CA ALA A 3 50.47 -51.52 15.14
C ALA A 3 50.34 -49.99 15.06
N VAL A 4 50.16 -49.54 13.82
CA VAL A 4 49.59 -48.25 13.43
C VAL A 4 48.10 -48.24 13.78
N ALA A 5 47.61 -47.17 14.39
CA ALA A 5 46.19 -46.82 14.39
C ALA A 5 46.06 -45.28 14.28
N CYS A 6 45.73 -44.85 13.06
CA CYS A 6 45.40 -43.49 12.69
C CYS A 6 43.93 -43.24 13.07
N SER A 7 43.67 -42.35 14.01
CA SER A 7 42.31 -41.92 14.34
C SER A 7 42.14 -40.45 14.00
N LEU A 8 41.61 -40.25 12.80
CA LEU A 8 41.06 -39.02 12.26
C LEU A 8 39.81 -38.67 13.08
N PHE A 9 39.88 -37.68 13.98
CA PHE A 9 38.67 -37.12 14.60
C PHE A 9 38.25 -35.87 13.83
N LEU A 10 37.14 -36.05 13.13
CA LEU A 10 36.45 -35.13 12.24
C LEU A 10 35.99 -33.91 13.02
N SER A 11 36.52 -32.74 12.66
CA SER A 11 35.99 -31.43 13.04
C SER A 11 34.65 -31.21 12.33
N LEU A 12 33.53 -31.50 13.00
CA LEU A 12 32.21 -31.03 12.56
C LEU A 12 32.02 -29.59 13.06
N GLY A 13 32.35 -28.63 12.20
CA GLY A 13 31.81 -27.28 12.30
C GLY A 13 30.32 -27.33 11.95
N LEU A 14 29.46 -27.25 12.96
CA LEU A 14 28.06 -26.86 12.81
C LEU A 14 27.99 -25.35 12.92
N THR A 15 28.30 -24.65 11.83
CA THR A 15 27.78 -23.31 11.59
C THR A 15 26.31 -23.46 11.20
N ALA A 16 25.43 -23.50 12.20
CA ALA A 16 24.01 -23.25 12.01
C ALA A 16 23.80 -21.72 11.87
N CYS A 17 24.29 -21.18 10.76
CA CYS A 17 23.90 -19.87 10.22
C CYS A 17 23.15 -20.18 8.93
N GLY A 18 21.85 -20.47 9.06
CA GLY A 18 20.92 -20.25 7.97
C GLY A 18 20.50 -18.80 8.07
N ASP A 19 21.36 -17.89 7.63
CA ASP A 19 20.99 -16.50 7.35
C ASP A 19 20.09 -16.55 6.10
N ASP A 20 18.87 -17.06 6.25
CA ASP A 20 17.85 -16.98 5.21
C ASP A 20 17.34 -15.53 5.18
N GLU A 21 18.22 -14.62 4.73
CA GLU A 21 17.82 -13.27 4.38
C GLU A 21 16.72 -13.38 3.32
N LEU A 22 15.54 -12.84 3.64
CA LEU A 22 14.42 -12.79 2.70
C LEU A 22 14.90 -12.14 1.40
N SER A 23 14.56 -12.76 0.26
CA SER A 23 14.87 -12.16 -1.04
C SER A 23 14.22 -10.78 -1.13
N SER A 24 14.86 -9.87 -1.84
CA SER A 24 14.36 -8.51 -1.99
C SER A 24 12.95 -8.47 -2.60
N ASP A 25 12.65 -9.39 -3.54
CA ASP A 25 11.32 -9.55 -4.14
C ASP A 25 10.26 -10.00 -3.12
N GLU A 26 10.63 -10.90 -2.20
CA GLU A 26 9.73 -11.35 -1.13
C GLU A 26 9.49 -10.22 -0.11
N GLN A 27 10.51 -9.43 0.21
CA GLN A 27 10.34 -8.23 1.02
C GLN A 27 9.37 -7.23 0.35
N ALA A 28 9.49 -7.01 -0.96
CA ALA A 28 8.59 -6.15 -1.72
C ALA A 28 7.14 -6.68 -1.76
N ARG A 29 6.96 -8.00 -1.86
CA ARG A 29 5.63 -8.65 -1.77
C ARG A 29 4.99 -8.41 -0.41
N ARG A 30 5.70 -8.72 0.68
CA ARG A 30 5.21 -8.54 2.06
C ARG A 30 4.87 -7.08 2.37
N ALA A 31 5.72 -6.16 1.92
CA ALA A 31 5.48 -4.73 2.02
C ALA A 31 4.17 -4.29 1.31
N TYR A 32 3.92 -4.83 0.10
CA TYR A 32 2.66 -4.53 -0.59
C TYR A 32 1.45 -5.13 0.13
N LEU A 33 1.53 -6.38 0.60
CA LEU A 33 0.41 -7.06 1.25
C LEU A 33 -0.08 -6.32 2.51
N GLY A 34 0.82 -5.68 3.27
CA GLY A 34 0.41 -4.83 4.39
C GLY A 34 -0.19 -3.48 3.99
N LEU A 35 0.15 -2.97 2.80
CA LEU A 35 -0.41 -1.73 2.25
C LEU A 35 -1.71 -1.94 1.47
N ASP A 36 -2.00 -3.15 1.00
CA ASP A 36 -3.16 -3.46 0.16
C ASP A 36 -4.50 -2.96 0.75
N PRO A 37 -4.84 -3.21 2.04
CA PRO A 37 -6.07 -2.69 2.63
C PRO A 37 -6.08 -1.15 2.71
N SER A 38 -4.92 -0.52 2.83
CA SER A 38 -4.79 0.93 2.91
C SER A 38 -5.12 1.61 1.57
N VAL A 39 -4.89 0.95 0.43
CA VAL A 39 -5.24 1.47 -0.91
C VAL A 39 -6.75 1.65 -1.02
N GLY A 40 -7.52 0.63 -0.61
CA GLY A 40 -8.98 0.71 -0.57
C GLY A 40 -9.49 1.82 0.36
N LYS A 41 -8.91 1.94 1.55
CA LYS A 41 -9.26 3.02 2.50
C LYS A 41 -8.92 4.41 1.97
N ALA A 42 -7.77 4.58 1.33
CA ALA A 42 -7.36 5.86 0.73
C ALA A 42 -8.33 6.28 -0.40
N LEU A 43 -8.75 5.35 -1.25
CA LEU A 43 -9.79 5.60 -2.25
C LEU A 43 -11.10 6.04 -1.59
N GLN A 44 -11.55 5.30 -0.57
CA GLN A 44 -12.79 5.62 0.14
C GLN A 44 -12.74 7.03 0.76
N LEU A 45 -11.66 7.38 1.46
CA LEU A 45 -11.45 8.72 2.00
C LEU A 45 -11.38 9.78 0.90
N GLY A 46 -10.80 9.45 -0.25
CA GLY A 46 -10.81 10.30 -1.44
C GLY A 46 -12.22 10.65 -1.91
N PHE A 47 -13.12 9.66 -2.00
CA PHE A 47 -14.53 9.88 -2.37
C PHE A 47 -15.30 10.66 -1.29
N VAL A 48 -15.08 10.38 -0.01
CA VAL A 48 -15.63 11.20 1.09
C VAL A 48 -15.17 12.65 0.95
N GLY A 49 -13.89 12.85 0.66
CA GLY A 49 -13.32 14.16 0.40
C GLY A 49 -13.93 14.85 -0.82
N PHE A 50 -14.13 14.12 -1.90
CA PHE A 50 -14.82 14.60 -3.10
C PHE A 50 -16.25 15.09 -2.80
N ASN A 51 -17.02 14.30 -2.05
CA ASN A 51 -18.42 14.63 -1.72
C ASN A 51 -18.55 15.79 -0.73
N THR A 52 -17.53 16.01 0.11
CA THR A 52 -17.53 17.08 1.12
C THR A 52 -16.90 18.39 0.63
N ALA A 53 -16.17 18.36 -0.49
CA ALA A 53 -15.49 19.51 -1.03
C ALA A 53 -16.47 20.57 -1.54
N SER A 54 -16.47 21.74 -0.89
CA SER A 54 -17.17 22.94 -1.36
C SER A 54 -16.28 23.89 -2.16
N THR A 55 -14.98 23.58 -2.26
CA THR A 55 -13.97 24.35 -2.99
C THR A 55 -13.02 23.42 -3.73
N ALA A 56 -12.05 23.96 -4.46
CA ALA A 56 -10.99 23.18 -5.10
C ALA A 56 -10.17 22.34 -4.10
N ASN A 57 -10.14 22.72 -2.82
CA ASN A 57 -9.45 21.98 -1.79
C ASN A 57 -10.42 21.01 -1.10
N ILE A 58 -9.96 19.76 -0.98
CA ILE A 58 -10.67 18.72 -0.24
C ILE A 58 -10.34 18.88 1.25
N PRO A 59 -11.35 18.94 2.14
CA PRO A 59 -11.11 18.91 3.58
C PRO A 59 -10.36 17.63 3.98
N PRO A 60 -9.38 17.69 4.89
CA PRO A 60 -8.64 16.50 5.32
C PRO A 60 -9.57 15.38 5.80
N GLN A 61 -9.40 14.18 5.25
CA GLN A 61 -10.15 12.98 5.63
C GLN A 61 -9.21 11.97 6.26
N SER A 62 -9.57 11.39 7.40
CA SER A 62 -8.69 10.47 8.11
C SER A 62 -9.40 9.23 8.63
N THR A 63 -8.67 8.13 8.74
CA THR A 63 -9.09 6.91 9.43
C THR A 63 -7.91 6.33 10.22
N THR A 64 -8.20 5.37 11.11
CA THR A 64 -7.17 4.61 11.83
C THR A 64 -6.82 3.33 11.08
N GLY A 65 -5.61 2.81 11.31
CA GLY A 65 -5.33 1.41 11.04
C GLY A 65 -6.19 0.51 11.93
N ALA A 66 -6.37 -0.75 11.54
CA ALA A 66 -7.11 -1.72 12.33
C ALA A 66 -6.41 -2.03 13.68
N VAL A 67 -5.09 -1.89 13.73
CA VAL A 67 -4.30 -2.08 14.95
C VAL A 67 -3.71 -0.76 15.46
N SER A 68 -3.10 0.04 14.59
CA SER A 68 -2.42 1.27 15.03
C SER A 68 -2.32 2.34 13.95
N GLY A 69 -1.96 3.54 14.41
CA GLY A 69 -1.65 4.68 13.56
C GLY A 69 -2.83 5.25 12.79
N THR A 70 -2.50 6.15 11.87
CA THR A 70 -3.49 6.92 11.10
C THR A 70 -3.14 6.98 9.63
N LEU A 71 -4.18 6.98 8.80
CA LEU A 71 -4.13 7.28 7.37
C LEU A 71 -4.93 8.55 7.14
N LEU A 72 -4.29 9.55 6.53
CA LEU A 72 -4.82 10.86 6.21
C LEU A 72 -4.79 11.06 4.69
N VAL A 73 -5.90 11.49 4.12
CA VAL A 73 -6.01 11.92 2.72
C VAL A 73 -6.33 13.41 2.68
N THR A 74 -5.48 14.14 1.96
CA THR A 74 -5.68 15.56 1.64
C THR A 74 -5.57 15.76 0.14
N GLY A 75 -5.96 16.92 -0.38
CA GLY A 75 -5.71 17.22 -1.79
C GLY A 75 -6.70 18.17 -2.41
N GLN A 76 -6.87 18.03 -3.72
CA GLN A 76 -7.67 18.92 -4.53
C GLN A 76 -8.55 18.16 -5.52
N VAL A 77 -9.67 18.78 -5.88
CA VAL A 77 -10.60 18.33 -6.91
C VAL A 77 -10.90 19.46 -7.89
N ASP A 78 -10.99 19.11 -9.17
CA ASP A 78 -11.36 20.05 -10.22
C ASP A 78 -12.75 20.66 -9.97
N GLN A 79 -12.89 21.96 -10.25
CA GLN A 79 -14.14 22.68 -10.04
C GLN A 79 -14.98 22.81 -11.31
N GLY A 80 -16.26 23.16 -11.14
CA GLY A 80 -17.20 23.42 -12.23
C GLY A 80 -18.21 22.29 -12.47
N SER A 81 -19.16 22.51 -13.36
CA SER A 81 -20.34 21.63 -13.55
C SER A 81 -20.10 20.37 -14.40
N SER A 82 -18.85 20.03 -14.73
CA SER A 82 -18.53 18.88 -15.58
C SER A 82 -18.79 17.53 -14.88
N ALA A 83 -19.35 16.56 -15.61
CA ALA A 83 -19.47 15.16 -15.17
C ALA A 83 -18.11 14.42 -15.14
N ASN A 84 -17.05 15.07 -15.62
CA ASN A 84 -15.67 14.59 -15.53
C ASN A 84 -14.89 15.47 -14.56
N LYS A 85 -14.12 14.83 -13.68
CA LYS A 85 -13.39 15.49 -12.59
C LYS A 85 -12.01 14.85 -12.41
N GLY A 86 -10.97 15.65 -12.30
CA GLY A 86 -9.68 15.22 -11.77
C GLY A 86 -9.63 15.42 -10.26
N MET A 87 -8.94 14.50 -9.58
CA MET A 87 -8.57 14.61 -8.17
C MET A 87 -7.07 14.37 -8.04
N ARG A 88 -6.40 15.21 -7.25
CA ARG A 88 -4.98 15.05 -6.89
C ARG A 88 -4.88 14.99 -5.38
N LEU A 89 -4.61 13.81 -4.85
CA LEU A 89 -4.64 13.51 -3.43
C LEU A 89 -3.24 13.17 -2.91
N ARG A 90 -3.03 13.40 -1.62
CA ARG A 90 -1.81 13.08 -0.88
C ARG A 90 -2.15 12.17 0.29
N ILE A 91 -1.36 11.10 0.43
CA ILE A 91 -1.53 10.08 1.46
C ILE A 91 -0.52 10.32 2.58
N GLY A 92 -1.01 10.83 3.70
CA GLY A 92 -0.32 10.88 4.97
C GLY A 92 -0.50 9.58 5.74
N MET A 93 0.58 8.96 6.22
CA MET A 93 0.52 7.85 7.18
C MET A 93 1.43 8.14 8.36
N THR A 94 0.99 7.78 9.56
CA THR A 94 1.80 7.89 10.77
C THR A 94 1.64 6.62 11.60
N GLY A 95 2.69 5.79 11.62
CA GLY A 95 2.70 4.50 12.33
C GLY A 95 1.52 3.59 11.97
N TYR A 96 1.03 3.69 10.73
CA TYR A 96 -0.18 3.02 10.27
C TYR A 96 0.04 1.50 10.20
N SER A 97 -0.87 0.71 10.77
CA SER A 97 -0.88 -0.73 10.58
C SER A 97 -2.29 -1.30 10.68
N ASP A 98 -2.63 -2.17 9.74
CA ASP A 98 -3.84 -3.00 9.81
C ASP A 98 -3.62 -4.32 10.55
N GLY A 99 -2.43 -4.50 11.11
CA GLY A 99 -2.07 -5.66 11.91
C GLY A 99 -1.16 -6.63 11.17
N GLU A 100 -1.18 -7.85 11.66
CA GLU A 100 -0.31 -8.92 11.22
C GLU A 100 -0.67 -9.37 9.79
N ILE A 101 0.34 -9.48 8.94
CA ILE A 101 0.21 -9.87 7.54
C ILE A 101 0.36 -11.38 7.46
N ILE A 102 -0.75 -12.07 7.16
CA ILE A 102 -0.76 -13.52 7.02
C ILE A 102 -0.26 -13.91 5.63
N LEU A 103 0.92 -14.50 5.59
CA LEU A 103 1.58 -15.01 4.41
C LEU A 103 1.19 -16.50 4.32
N GLY A 104 0.29 -16.85 3.41
CA GLY A 104 -0.26 -18.21 3.36
C GLY A 104 0.81 -19.30 3.27
N GLY A 105 0.47 -20.53 3.71
CA GLY A 105 1.42 -21.64 3.78
C GLY A 105 2.02 -21.77 5.19
N ASP A 106 3.29 -22.15 5.26
CA ASP A 106 4.07 -22.27 6.51
C ASP A 106 4.95 -21.03 6.77
N GLU A 107 4.67 -19.91 6.11
CA GLU A 107 5.42 -18.66 6.29
C GLU A 107 5.03 -17.99 7.62
N ASP A 108 6.02 -17.54 8.39
CA ASP A 108 5.75 -16.75 9.59
C ASP A 108 5.10 -15.42 9.20
N PRO A 109 4.03 -15.03 9.91
CA PRO A 109 3.39 -13.75 9.65
C PRO A 109 4.32 -12.60 10.01
N VAL A 110 4.09 -11.43 9.40
CA VAL A 110 4.93 -10.25 9.61
C VAL A 110 4.13 -9.03 10.06
N ASN A 111 4.74 -8.25 10.95
CA ASN A 111 4.20 -7.03 11.49
C ASN A 111 4.97 -5.83 10.95
N ILE A 112 4.28 -5.00 10.19
CA ILE A 112 4.87 -3.82 9.56
C ILE A 112 4.00 -2.62 9.90
N THR A 113 4.66 -1.49 10.22
CA THR A 113 4.00 -0.19 10.31
C THR A 113 4.52 0.74 9.22
N TYR A 114 3.63 1.60 8.72
CA TYR A 114 3.90 2.46 7.59
C TYR A 114 3.81 3.93 7.98
N THR A 115 4.76 4.71 7.51
CA THR A 115 4.81 6.17 7.69
C THR A 115 5.15 6.84 6.37
N SER A 116 4.49 7.95 6.06
CA SER A 116 4.86 8.79 4.92
C SER A 116 5.49 10.11 5.39
N SER A 117 6.04 10.88 4.45
CA SER A 117 6.67 12.16 4.76
C SER A 117 5.70 13.12 5.47
N THR A 118 6.22 13.90 6.42
CA THR A 118 5.48 15.03 7.01
C THR A 118 5.39 16.22 6.05
N ASP A 119 6.27 16.27 5.04
CA ASP A 119 6.15 17.18 3.90
C ASP A 119 5.12 16.64 2.90
N THR A 120 4.00 17.34 2.75
CA THR A 120 2.88 16.95 1.88
C THR A 120 3.28 16.86 0.40
N ALA A 121 4.28 17.62 -0.05
CA ALA A 121 4.76 17.54 -1.42
C ALA A 121 5.54 16.24 -1.70
N ALA A 122 6.10 15.63 -0.66
CA ALA A 122 6.84 14.37 -0.71
C ALA A 122 5.97 13.15 -0.31
N GLN A 123 4.72 13.36 0.08
CA GLN A 123 3.78 12.26 0.34
C GLN A 123 3.41 11.53 -0.95
N PRO A 124 3.13 10.21 -0.86
CA PRO A 124 2.55 9.44 -1.96
C PRO A 124 1.34 10.15 -2.56
N GLU A 125 1.32 10.23 -3.89
CA GLU A 125 0.28 10.90 -4.64
C GLU A 125 -0.71 9.89 -5.20
N LEU A 126 -1.98 10.08 -4.87
CA LEU A 126 -3.11 9.38 -5.46
C LEU A 126 -3.82 10.33 -6.41
N THR A 127 -3.62 10.14 -7.71
CA THR A 127 -4.29 10.93 -8.75
C THR A 127 -5.42 10.12 -9.35
N LEU A 128 -6.62 10.68 -9.39
CA LEU A 128 -7.81 10.05 -9.97
C LEU A 128 -8.42 10.93 -11.06
N GLN A 129 -9.03 10.28 -12.04
CA GLN A 129 -9.79 10.86 -13.13
C GLN A 129 -11.15 10.17 -13.17
N LEU A 130 -12.18 10.87 -12.73
CA LEU A 130 -13.56 10.42 -12.76
C LEU A 130 -14.22 10.81 -14.07
N ARG A 131 -14.99 9.89 -14.63
CA ARG A 131 -15.74 10.04 -15.88
C ARG A 131 -17.18 9.61 -15.68
N GLY A 132 -18.12 10.43 -16.16
CA GLY A 132 -19.53 10.08 -16.14
C GLY A 132 -20.18 10.09 -14.75
N ILE A 133 -19.75 10.98 -13.85
CA ILE A 133 -20.37 11.14 -12.54
C ILE A 133 -21.90 11.36 -12.67
N PRO A 134 -22.74 10.70 -11.85
CA PRO A 134 -22.39 9.85 -10.71
C PRO A 134 -22.31 8.35 -10.97
N ASP A 135 -22.60 7.88 -12.18
CA ASP A 135 -22.70 6.46 -12.55
C ASP A 135 -21.79 6.19 -13.76
N GLY A 136 -20.54 5.85 -13.48
CA GLY A 136 -19.48 5.87 -14.47
C GLY A 136 -18.21 5.18 -14.01
N THR A 137 -17.05 5.71 -14.38
CA THR A 137 -15.77 5.07 -14.06
C THR A 137 -14.76 6.04 -13.48
N PHE A 138 -13.73 5.49 -12.84
CA PHE A 138 -12.52 6.22 -12.53
C PHE A 138 -11.28 5.48 -13.04
N THR A 139 -10.26 6.25 -13.35
CA THR A 139 -8.89 5.77 -13.60
C THR A 139 -7.94 6.56 -12.72
N GLY A 140 -6.78 6.02 -12.38
CA GLY A 140 -5.86 6.73 -11.52
C GLY A 140 -4.52 6.05 -11.32
N THR A 141 -3.67 6.70 -10.53
CA THR A 141 -2.37 6.18 -10.13
C THR A 141 -2.11 6.46 -8.66
N LEU A 142 -1.50 5.51 -7.96
CA LEU A 142 -0.90 5.72 -6.64
C LEU A 142 0.61 5.56 -6.76
N LYS A 143 1.34 6.66 -6.56
CA LYS A 143 2.80 6.69 -6.71
C LYS A 143 3.48 7.31 -5.51
N GLY A 144 4.52 6.66 -5.01
CA GLY A 144 5.43 7.27 -4.04
C GLY A 144 5.88 6.33 -2.92
N PRO A 145 6.78 6.83 -2.06
CA PRO A 145 7.42 6.03 -1.04
C PRO A 145 6.62 5.98 0.27
N PHE A 146 6.66 4.82 0.90
CA PHE A 146 6.28 4.58 2.29
C PHE A 146 7.51 4.10 3.04
N GLN A 147 7.71 4.61 4.26
CA GLN A 147 8.71 4.11 5.19
C GLN A 147 8.10 2.99 6.02
N MET A 148 8.83 1.90 6.15
CA MET A 148 8.45 0.69 6.87
C MET A 148 9.30 0.53 8.12
N THR A 149 8.66 0.07 9.19
CA THR A 149 9.33 -0.37 10.43
C THR A 149 8.64 -1.62 10.96
N GLY A 150 9.35 -2.40 11.79
CA GLY A 150 8.86 -3.66 12.35
C GLY A 150 9.70 -4.83 11.84
N ASP A 151 9.04 -5.91 11.44
CA ASP A 151 9.71 -7.12 10.93
C ASP A 151 10.36 -6.89 9.56
N LEU A 152 9.89 -5.87 8.81
CA LEU A 152 10.56 -5.31 7.65
C LEU A 152 10.80 -3.81 7.86
N GLU A 153 12.02 -3.38 7.56
CA GLU A 153 12.45 -1.98 7.67
C GLU A 153 12.91 -1.44 6.32
N GLY A 154 12.91 -0.11 6.19
CA GLY A 154 13.37 0.59 4.99
C GLY A 154 12.23 1.28 4.26
N SER A 155 12.29 1.34 2.93
CA SER A 155 11.28 2.02 2.13
C SER A 155 10.74 1.12 1.03
N VAL A 156 9.42 1.15 0.86
CA VAL A 156 8.72 0.59 -0.30
C VAL A 156 8.17 1.74 -1.14
N THR A 157 8.45 1.71 -2.44
CA THR A 157 7.86 2.66 -3.40
C THR A 157 6.79 1.96 -4.21
N LEU A 158 5.58 2.53 -4.20
CA LEU A 158 4.48 2.07 -5.04
C LEU A 158 4.50 2.84 -6.36
N ASP A 159 4.26 2.13 -7.46
CA ASP A 159 3.83 2.69 -8.74
C ASP A 159 2.66 1.84 -9.25
N LEU A 160 1.44 2.25 -8.90
CA LEU A 160 0.23 1.52 -9.18
C LEU A 160 -0.66 2.31 -10.14
N ALA A 161 -1.31 1.59 -11.06
CA ALA A 161 -2.44 2.04 -11.85
C ALA A 161 -3.74 1.46 -11.25
N LEU A 162 -4.78 2.29 -11.18
CA LEU A 162 -6.07 1.93 -10.64
C LEU A 162 -7.17 2.20 -11.67
N THR A 163 -8.11 1.28 -11.79
CA THR A 163 -9.33 1.46 -12.57
C THR A 163 -10.52 0.91 -11.81
N GLY A 164 -11.69 1.53 -11.90
CA GLY A 164 -12.91 0.96 -11.32
C GLY A 164 -14.16 1.73 -11.69
N GLU A 165 -15.27 1.32 -11.10
CA GLU A 165 -16.59 1.91 -11.32
C GLU A 165 -16.98 2.83 -10.16
N ILE A 166 -17.84 3.81 -10.47
CA ILE A 166 -18.47 4.69 -9.50
C ILE A 166 -19.98 4.59 -9.62
N GLU A 167 -20.66 4.73 -8.49
CA GLU A 167 -22.11 4.66 -8.39
C GLU A 167 -22.67 5.77 -7.47
N PRO A 168 -23.92 6.18 -7.68
CA PRO A 168 -24.58 7.08 -6.75
C PRO A 168 -24.90 6.39 -5.42
N ASP A 169 -24.78 7.11 -4.31
CA ASP A 169 -25.16 6.62 -2.97
C ASP A 169 -26.68 6.67 -2.68
N GLY A 170 -27.48 7.17 -3.64
CA GLY A 170 -28.91 7.41 -3.48
C GLY A 170 -29.26 8.72 -2.75
N THR A 171 -28.29 9.47 -2.24
CA THR A 171 -28.45 10.80 -1.62
C THR A 171 -27.87 11.94 -2.46
N GLY A 172 -27.28 11.61 -3.61
CA GLY A 172 -26.67 12.56 -4.54
C GLY A 172 -25.15 12.64 -4.43
N GLN A 173 -24.53 11.77 -3.62
CA GLN A 173 -23.09 11.63 -3.50
C GLN A 173 -22.57 10.50 -4.41
N VAL A 174 -21.27 10.52 -4.66
CA VAL A 174 -20.58 9.54 -5.50
C VAL A 174 -19.80 8.57 -4.62
N LEU A 175 -19.95 7.28 -4.87
CA LEU A 175 -19.19 6.21 -4.22
C LEU A 175 -18.41 5.41 -5.25
N ARG A 176 -17.37 4.72 -4.77
CA ARG A 176 -16.74 3.63 -5.51
C ARG A 176 -17.66 2.40 -5.45
N THR A 177 -17.86 1.73 -6.58
CA THR A 177 -18.49 0.41 -6.59
C THR A 177 -17.55 -0.60 -5.96
N THR A 178 -17.93 -1.21 -4.83
CA THR A 178 -17.09 -2.16 -4.12
C THR A 178 -16.82 -3.40 -4.97
N GLY A 179 -15.58 -3.90 -4.99
CA GLY A 179 -15.20 -5.05 -5.82
C GLY A 179 -14.93 -4.73 -7.29
N SER A 180 -15.09 -3.47 -7.73
CA SER A 180 -14.86 -3.07 -9.12
C SER A 180 -13.43 -2.60 -9.39
N THR A 181 -12.60 -2.41 -8.36
CA THR A 181 -11.31 -1.72 -8.54
C THR A 181 -10.20 -2.69 -8.82
N HIS A 182 -9.68 -2.62 -10.03
CA HIS A 182 -8.46 -3.31 -10.42
C HIS A 182 -7.26 -2.43 -10.12
N VAL A 183 -6.27 -3.02 -9.44
CA VAL A 183 -5.00 -2.38 -9.09
C VAL A 183 -3.90 -3.20 -9.75
N THR A 184 -3.10 -2.54 -10.60
CA THR A 184 -1.96 -3.15 -11.28
C THR A 184 -0.72 -2.29 -11.09
N GLY A 185 0.48 -2.87 -11.21
CA GLY A 185 1.73 -2.11 -11.18
C GLY A 185 2.79 -2.79 -10.35
N THR A 186 3.56 -2.01 -9.60
CA THR A 186 4.70 -2.54 -8.84
C THR A 186 4.82 -1.95 -7.44
N ALA A 187 5.28 -2.78 -6.51
CA ALA A 187 5.89 -2.36 -5.26
C ALA A 187 7.39 -2.66 -5.34
N THR A 188 8.23 -1.66 -5.08
CA THR A 188 9.70 -1.79 -5.11
C THR A 188 10.25 -1.57 -3.71
N SER A 189 10.99 -2.54 -3.17
CA SER A 189 11.66 -2.46 -1.86
C SER A 189 13.12 -2.84 -2.03
N SER A 190 14.04 -1.94 -1.64
CA SER A 190 15.48 -2.11 -1.87
C SER A 190 15.77 -2.46 -3.35
N ASP A 191 16.36 -3.63 -3.63
CA ASP A 191 16.64 -4.11 -5.00
C ASP A 191 15.52 -4.99 -5.58
N GLY A 192 14.43 -5.21 -4.85
CA GLY A 192 13.37 -6.15 -5.19
C GLY A 192 12.12 -5.49 -5.74
N VAL A 193 11.44 -6.21 -6.63
CA VAL A 193 10.23 -5.74 -7.30
C VAL A 193 9.14 -6.80 -7.23
N TYR A 194 8.01 -6.44 -6.65
CA TYR A 194 6.81 -7.24 -6.67
C TYR A 194 5.80 -6.67 -7.67
N THR A 195 5.30 -7.53 -8.57
CA THR A 195 4.24 -7.15 -9.51
C THR A 195 2.89 -7.31 -8.84
N VAL A 196 2.11 -6.24 -8.86
CA VAL A 196 0.77 -6.16 -8.30
C VAL A 196 -0.25 -6.35 -9.41
N ASP A 197 -1.22 -7.25 -9.19
CA ASP A 197 -2.43 -7.41 -9.99
C ASP A 197 -3.53 -7.99 -9.08
N VAL A 198 -4.38 -7.11 -8.55
CA VAL A 198 -5.43 -7.47 -7.57
C VAL A 198 -6.73 -6.73 -7.85
N THR A 199 -7.81 -7.22 -7.25
CA THR A 199 -9.15 -6.58 -7.31
C THR A 199 -9.65 -6.29 -5.91
N LEU A 200 -10.08 -5.05 -5.67
CA LEU A 200 -10.59 -4.49 -4.41
C LEU A 200 -12.05 -4.07 -4.53
#